data_AF-G9FA15-F1
#
_entry.id   AF-G9FA15-F1
#
_cell.length_a   1.000
_cell.length_b   1.000
_cell.length_c   1.000
_cell.angle_alpha   90.00
_cell.angle_beta   90.00
_cell.angle_gamma   90.00
#
_symmetry.space_group_name_H-M   'P 1'
#
loop_
_entity.id
_entity.type
_entity.pdbx_description
1 polymer ?
#
loop_
_entity_poly.entity_id
_entity_poly.type
_entity_poly.pdbx_seq_one_letter_code
_entity_poly.pdbx_strand_id
1 'polypeptide(L)'
;MTYSNLIPATDWFYVHKQLTTQADAPPVVYHVAAFALTEDGEVVGLIPVAEGRKNPPRLVPPPAGVDGFYLHRDQLNEQEAELARTTR
;
A
#
# COMPACT_ATOMS: atom_id res chain seq x y z
N MET A 1 -1.75 16.54 -7.55
CA MET A 1 -2.82 15.53 -7.48
C MET A 1 -3.69 15.92 -6.30
N THR A 2 -4.98 16.15 -6.54
CA THR A 2 -5.96 16.55 -5.52
C THR A 2 -6.93 15.39 -5.33
N TYR A 3 -7.33 15.11 -4.09
CA TYR A 3 -8.27 14.04 -3.77
C TYR A 3 -9.62 14.64 -3.39
N SER A 4 -10.68 14.17 -4.03
CA SER A 4 -12.04 14.69 -3.82
C SER A 4 -12.75 14.01 -2.65
N ASN A 5 -12.40 12.75 -2.38
CA ASN A 5 -13.00 11.95 -1.31
C ASN A 5 -12.01 10.92 -0.76
N LEU A 6 -12.16 10.54 0.51
CA LEU A 6 -11.37 9.52 1.19
C LEU A 6 -12.29 8.47 1.82
N ILE A 7 -12.04 7.20 1.49
CA ILE A 7 -12.80 6.04 1.96
C ILE A 7 -11.85 5.18 2.81
N PRO A 8 -12.20 4.81 4.06
CA PRO A 8 -11.39 3.91 4.87
C PRO A 8 -11.15 2.57 4.16
N ALA A 9 -9.90 2.11 4.12
CA ALA A 9 -9.50 0.88 3.45
C ALA A 9 -9.26 -0.25 4.47
N THR A 10 -10.26 -0.50 5.32
CA THR A 10 -10.17 -1.53 6.37
C THR A 10 -9.85 -2.90 5.77
N ASP A 11 -8.85 -3.59 6.32
CA ASP A 11 -8.41 -4.92 5.88
C ASP A 11 -7.90 -4.96 4.42
N TRP A 12 -7.48 -3.83 3.84
CA TRP A 12 -6.86 -3.76 2.51
C TRP A 12 -5.34 -3.56 2.57
N PHE A 13 -4.66 -4.18 1.62
CA PHE A 13 -3.21 -4.20 1.52
C PHE A 13 -2.76 -3.90 0.10
N TYR A 14 -1.62 -3.21 -0.04
CA TYR A 14 -0.89 -3.13 -1.31
C TYR A 14 0.28 -4.11 -1.25
N VAL A 15 0.28 -5.07 -2.17
CA VAL A 15 1.27 -6.14 -2.24
C VAL A 15 2.04 -6.02 -3.55
N HIS A 16 3.37 -6.01 -3.46
CA HIS A 16 4.22 -6.01 -4.64
C HIS A 16 5.46 -6.88 -4.44
N LYS A 17 6.08 -7.31 -5.53
CA LYS A 17 7.36 -8.04 -5.45
C LYS A 17 8.47 -7.09 -5.02
N GLN A 18 9.44 -7.60 -4.25
CA GLN A 18 10.60 -6.80 -3.88
C GLN A 18 11.41 -6.46 -5.13
N LEU A 19 11.80 -5.19 -5.27
CA LEU A 19 12.64 -4.71 -6.38
C LEU A 19 14.10 -5.10 -6.13
N THR A 20 14.41 -6.40 -6.11
CA THR A 20 15.77 -6.91 -5.94
C THR A 20 16.11 -7.96 -6.98
N THR A 21 17.40 -8.24 -7.14
CA THR A 21 17.90 -9.33 -8.00
C THR A 21 17.80 -10.72 -7.35
N GLN A 22 17.38 -10.82 -6.08
CA GLN A 22 17.18 -12.11 -5.41
C GLN A 22 15.84 -12.72 -5.82
N ALA A 23 15.90 -13.91 -6.40
CA ALA A 23 14.73 -14.62 -6.92
C ALA A 23 13.69 -14.98 -5.84
N ASP A 24 14.13 -15.17 -4.59
CA ASP A 24 13.30 -15.64 -3.47
C ASP A 24 13.07 -14.56 -2.40
N ALA A 25 13.24 -13.28 -2.74
CA ALA A 25 12.95 -12.20 -1.80
C ALA A 25 11.44 -12.20 -1.43
N PRO A 26 11.08 -12.07 -0.15
CA PRO A 26 9.68 -12.05 0.26
C PRO A 26 8.93 -10.87 -0.38
N PRO A 27 7.62 -10.98 -0.61
CA PRO A 27 6.83 -9.85 -1.11
C PRO A 27 6.85 -8.70 -0.10
N VAL A 28 6.61 -7.49 -0.60
CA VAL A 28 6.41 -6.31 0.24
C VAL A 28 4.92 -6.09 0.40
N VAL A 29 4.47 -5.93 1.64
CA VAL A 29 3.06 -5.77 1.99
C VAL A 29 2.90 -4.49 2.79
N TYR A 30 2.07 -3.56 2.31
CA TYR A 30 1.71 -2.33 3.01
C TYR A 30 0.23 -2.32 3.36
N HIS A 31 -0.12 -1.82 4.54
CA HIS A 31 -1.51 -1.49 4.87
C HIS A 31 -1.96 -0.30 4.02
N VAL A 32 -3.13 -0.43 3.38
CA VAL A 32 -3.79 0.71 2.73
C VAL A 32 -4.60 1.41 3.82
N ALA A 33 -4.30 2.68 4.07
CA ALA A 33 -5.01 3.46 5.08
C ALA A 33 -6.36 3.95 4.56
N ALA A 34 -6.41 4.36 3.29
CA ALA A 34 -7.62 4.86 2.64
C ALA A 34 -7.55 4.69 1.13
N PHE A 35 -8.70 4.55 0.48
CA PHE A 35 -8.84 4.77 -0.96
C PHE A 35 -9.25 6.22 -1.20
N ALA A 36 -8.60 6.86 -2.17
CA ALA A 36 -8.88 8.22 -2.59
C ALA A 36 -9.47 8.24 -4.00
N LEU A 37 -10.51 9.05 -4.21
CA LEU A 37 -11.02 9.35 -5.55
C LEU A 37 -10.31 10.58 -6.09
N THR A 38 -9.60 10.42 -7.21
CA THR A 38 -8.94 11.53 -7.92
C THR A 38 -9.96 12.35 -8.71
N GLU A 39 -9.61 13.57 -9.10
CA GLU A 39 -10.48 14.41 -9.96
C GLU A 39 -10.72 13.78 -11.34
N ASP A 40 -9.79 12.95 -11.80
CA ASP A 40 -9.89 12.21 -13.07
C ASP A 40 -10.80 10.97 -12.97
N GLY A 41 -11.39 10.72 -11.78
CA GLY A 41 -12.30 9.60 -11.53
C GLY A 41 -11.59 8.28 -11.22
N GLU A 42 -10.29 8.30 -10.97
CA GLU A 42 -9.52 7.11 -10.59
C GLU A 42 -9.58 6.87 -9.09
N VAL A 43 -9.57 5.59 -8.70
CA VAL A 43 -9.49 5.20 -7.29
C VAL A 43 -8.08 4.71 -7.01
N VAL A 44 -7.40 5.37 -6.06
CA VAL A 44 -6.04 5.01 -5.65
C VAL A 44 -5.97 4.72 -4.16
N GLY A 45 -5.35 3.61 -3.78
CA GLY A 45 -5.08 3.31 -2.38
C GLY A 45 -3.89 4.12 -1.87
N LEU A 46 -3.99 4.66 -0.66
CA LEU A 46 -2.94 5.44 -0.02
C LEU A 46 -2.30 4.64 1.11
N ILE A 47 -0.96 4.57 1.10
CA ILE A 47 -0.14 3.89 2.10
C ILE A 47 0.53 4.91 3.03
N PRO A 48 0.71 4.57 4.32
CA PRO A 48 1.40 5.45 5.26
C PRO A 48 2.90 5.48 5.00
N VAL A 49 3.49 6.67 5.08
CA VAL A 49 4.95 6.85 5.08
C VAL A 49 5.34 7.61 6.34
N ALA A 50 6.18 6.98 7.14
CA ALA A 50 6.87 7.65 8.23
C ALA A 50 8.12 8.34 7.66
N GLU A 51 8.06 9.66 7.49
CA GLU A 51 9.26 10.44 7.22
C GLU A 51 9.85 10.97 8.53
N GLY A 52 11.18 11.06 8.61
CA GLY A 52 11.89 11.43 9.82
C GLY A 52 11.62 12.87 10.30
N ARG A 53 12.33 13.31 11.35
CA ARG A 53 12.10 14.60 12.08
C ARG A 53 11.86 15.87 11.23
N LYS A 54 12.25 15.89 9.96
CA LYS A 54 12.08 17.05 9.06
C LYS A 54 10.75 17.05 8.30
N ASN A 55 10.07 15.91 8.17
CA ASN A 55 8.85 15.79 7.39
C ASN A 55 7.76 15.10 8.22
N PRO A 56 6.53 15.66 8.29
CA PRO A 56 5.45 15.02 9.02
C PRO A 56 5.01 13.71 8.33
N PRO A 57 4.47 12.74 9.09
CA PRO A 57 3.85 11.55 8.52
C PRO A 57 2.77 11.93 7.51
N ARG A 58 2.71 11.21 6.38
CA ARG A 58 1.72 11.45 5.33
C ARG A 58 1.29 10.17 4.65
N LEU A 59 0.16 10.25 3.95
CA LEU A 59 -0.33 9.20 3.08
C LEU A 59 0.07 9.50 1.64
N VAL A 60 0.57 8.49 0.92
CA VAL A 60 0.98 8.62 -0.49
C VAL A 60 0.43 7.44 -1.30
N PRO A 61 0.22 7.59 -2.62
CA PRO A 61 0.00 6.44 -3.46
C PRO A 61 1.24 5.53 -3.48
N PRO A 62 1.09 4.22 -3.74
CA PRO A 62 2.22 3.33 -3.93
C PRO A 62 3.25 3.85 -4.93
N PRO A 63 4.53 3.45 -4.80
CA PRO A 63 5.58 3.88 -5.71
C PRO A 63 5.22 3.58 -7.17
N ALA A 64 5.36 4.59 -8.04
CA ALA A 64 5.17 4.42 -9.47
C ALA A 64 6.24 3.49 -10.05
N GLY A 65 5.87 2.69 -11.05
CA GLY A 65 6.77 1.76 -11.73
C GLY A 65 7.00 0.44 -10.97
N VAL A 66 6.20 0.17 -9.94
CA VAL A 66 6.20 -1.11 -9.22
C VAL A 66 4.88 -1.83 -9.49
N ASP A 67 4.98 -2.99 -10.12
CA ASP A 67 3.81 -3.83 -10.36
C ASP A 67 3.36 -4.47 -9.04
N GLY A 68 2.19 -4.05 -8.57
CA GLY A 68 1.58 -4.53 -7.35
C GLY A 68 0.06 -4.54 -7.42
N PHE A 69 -0.56 -5.19 -6.43
CA PHE A 69 -2.00 -5.38 -6.37
C PHE A 69 -2.56 -4.87 -5.04
N TYR A 70 -3.78 -4.34 -5.09
CA TYR A 70 -4.58 -4.16 -3.88
C TYR A 70 -5.32 -5.46 -3.58
N LEU A 71 -5.06 -6.04 -2.40
CA LEU A 71 -5.67 -7.28 -1.95
C LEU A 71 -6.39 -7.04 -0.63
N HIS A 72 -7.60 -7.58 -0.51
CA HIS A 72 -8.27 -7.69 0.79
C HIS A 72 -7.60 -8.80 1.62
N ARG A 73 -7.72 -8.73 2.96
CA ARG A 73 -7.17 -9.72 3.91
C ARG A 73 -7.43 -11.17 3.49
N ASP A 74 -8.62 -11.46 3.00
CA ASP A 74 -9.04 -12.82 2.64
C ASP A 74 -8.44 -13.32 1.31
N GLN A 75 -7.79 -12.43 0.56
CA GLN A 75 -7.09 -12.74 -0.70
C GLN A 75 -5.58 -12.92 -0.50
N LEU A 76 -5.05 -12.62 0.69
CA LEU A 76 -3.65 -12.80 1.00
C LEU A 76 -3.32 -14.29 1.11
N ASN A 77 -2.16 -14.69 0.58
CA ASN A 77 -1.59 -16.00 0.89
C ASN A 77 -1.00 -16.02 2.32
N GLU A 78 -0.60 -17.19 2.79
CA GLU A 78 -0.10 -17.38 4.16
C GLU A 78 1.10 -16.48 4.49
N GLN A 79 2.06 -16.37 3.56
CA GLN A 79 3.25 -15.53 3.72
C GLN A 79 2.89 -14.05 3.77
N GLU A 80 2.03 -13.58 2.86
CA GLU A 80 1.55 -12.20 2.83
C GLU A 80 0.74 -11.83 4.08
N ALA A 81 -0.08 -12.75 4.57
CA ALA A 81 -0.86 -12.57 5.79
C ALA A 81 0.02 -12.46 7.04
N GLU A 82 1.12 -13.21 7.10
CA GLU A 82 2.12 -13.09 8.17
C GLU A 82 2.84 -11.73 8.11
N LEU A 83 3.22 -11.28 6.91
CA LEU A 83 3.83 -9.96 6.69
C LEU A 83 2.86 -8.81 6.99
N ALA A 84 1.58 -8.96 6.68
CA ALA A 84 0.51 -8.01 7.00
C ALA A 84 0.33 -7.83 8.52
N ARG A 85 0.56 -8.88 9.31
CA ARG A 85 0.46 -8.81 10.78
C ARG A 85 1.67 -8.14 11.43
N THR A 86 2.82 -8.17 10.77
CA THR A 86 4.09 -7.68 11.31
C THR A 86 4.42 -6.26 10.85
N THR A 87 3.93 -5.86 9.68
CA THR A 87 4.05 -4.49 9.17
C THR A 87 2.93 -3.61 9.75
N ARG A 88 3.29 -2.47 10.37
CA ARG A 88 2.36 -1.47 10.93
C ARG A 88 2.51 -0.13 10.23
#